data_AF-A0A8J7QCY0-F1
#
_entry.id   AF-A0A8J7QCY0-F1
#
_cell.length_a   1.000
_cell.length_b   1.000
_cell.length_c   1.000
_cell.angle_alpha   90.00
_cell.angle_beta   90.00
_cell.angle_gamma   90.00
#
_symmetry.space_group_name_H-M   'P 1'
#
loop_
_entity.id
_entity.type
_entity.pdbx_description
1 polymer ?
#
loop_
_entity_poly.entity_id
_entity_poly.type
_entity_poly.pdbx_seq_one_letter_code
_entity_poly.pdbx_strand_id
1 'polypeptide(L)'
;MIVMLRVVAPLLCVTMTALVIQTSLQSNLLEEWDSLAAIPWMRTTLVDFYYNILLLIFWAFYKEQSWASRVLWLVLFVCTGAIATALYVAVQAYRVPVDAPLAQLLLNPDDYRRFAPPA
;
A
#
# COMPACT_ATOMS: atom_id res chain seq x y z
N MET A 1 -0.76 17.86 -5.19
CA MET A 1 -0.44 16.57 -4.53
C MET A 1 -1.33 15.43 -5.00
N ILE A 2 -2.66 15.53 -4.91
CA ILE A 2 -3.58 14.44 -5.29
C ILE A 2 -3.41 13.99 -6.76
N VAL A 3 -3.30 14.92 -7.71
CA VAL A 3 -3.02 14.61 -9.13
C VAL A 3 -1.75 13.77 -9.27
N MET A 4 -0.68 14.16 -8.56
CA MET A 4 0.59 13.43 -8.59
C MET A 4 0.40 12.00 -8.08
N LEU A 5 -0.34 11.79 -6.98
CA LEU A 5 -0.62 10.45 -6.47
C LEU A 5 -1.46 9.60 -7.44
N ARG A 6 -2.42 10.21 -8.14
CA ARG A 6 -3.22 9.54 -9.18
C ARG A 6 -2.39 9.10 -10.39
N VAL A 7 -1.20 9.66 -10.61
CA VAL A 7 -0.30 9.24 -11.70
C VAL A 7 0.78 8.30 -11.19
N VAL A 8 1.47 8.71 -10.12
CA VAL A 8 2.63 7.99 -9.58
C VAL A 8 2.23 6.66 -8.96
N ALA A 9 1.14 6.61 -8.18
CA ALA A 9 0.77 5.37 -7.49
C ALA A 9 0.35 4.25 -8.47
N PRO A 10 -0.47 4.49 -9.51
CA PRO A 10 -0.73 3.49 -10.54
C PRO A 10 0.53 3.08 -11.31
N LEU A 11 1.41 4.04 -11.63
CA LEU A 11 2.67 3.73 -12.31
C LEU A 11 3.52 2.76 -11.46
N LEU A 12 3.72 3.07 -10.18
CA LEU A 12 4.45 2.20 -9.25
C LEU A 12 3.82 0.82 -9.14
N CYS A 13 2.49 0.76 -9.04
CA CYS A 13 1.74 -0.51 -9.00
C CYS A 13 2.00 -1.36 -10.24
N VAL A 14 1.91 -0.78 -11.44
CA VAL A 14 2.16 -1.47 -12.71
C VAL A 14 3.62 -1.92 -12.80
N THR A 15 4.58 -1.05 -12.47
CA THR A 15 6.00 -1.39 -12.54
C THR A 15 6.38 -2.53 -11.60
N MET A 16 5.89 -2.51 -10.36
CA MET A 16 6.19 -3.58 -9.39
C MET A 16 5.51 -4.89 -9.79
N THR A 17 4.28 -4.85 -10.31
CA THR A 17 3.61 -6.04 -10.83
C THR A 17 4.38 -6.66 -11.99
N ALA A 18 4.85 -5.83 -12.93
CA ALA A 18 5.66 -6.30 -14.06
C ALA A 18 6.98 -6.94 -13.59
N LEU A 19 7.67 -6.33 -12.62
CA LEU A 19 8.91 -6.88 -12.06
C LEU A 19 8.69 -8.20 -11.33
N VAL A 20 7.60 -8.33 -10.56
CA VAL A 20 7.24 -9.59 -9.89
C VAL A 20 6.98 -10.69 -10.92
N ILE A 21 6.21 -10.41 -11.97
CA ILE A 21 5.94 -11.37 -13.05
C ILE A 21 7.26 -11.75 -13.73
N GLN A 22 8.06 -10.78 -14.15
CA GLN A 22 9.33 -11.03 -14.82
C GLN A 22 10.27 -11.88 -13.97
N THR A 23 10.44 -11.55 -12.70
CA THR A 23 11.31 -12.29 -11.76
C THR A 23 10.79 -13.71 -11.53
N SER A 24 9.47 -13.87 -11.42
CA SER A 24 8.83 -15.18 -11.21
C SER A 24 8.94 -16.10 -12.43
N LEU A 25 9.05 -15.53 -13.64
CA LEU A 25 9.32 -16.29 -14.86
C LEU A 25 10.78 -16.75 -14.96
N GLN A 26 11.69 -16.09 -14.24
CA GLN A 26 13.13 -16.39 -14.25
C GLN A 26 13.54 -17.29 -13.08
N SER A 27 12.88 -17.18 -11.93
CA SER A 27 13.23 -17.86 -10.68
C SER A 27 12.01 -18.05 -9.79
N ASN A 28 11.98 -19.13 -9.02
CA ASN A 28 10.95 -19.37 -8.03
C ASN A 28 11.40 -18.89 -6.64
N LEU A 29 10.71 -17.89 -6.09
CA LEU A 29 11.02 -17.33 -4.77
C LEU A 29 11.01 -18.38 -3.66
N LEU A 30 10.11 -19.37 -3.73
CA LEU A 30 9.99 -20.39 -2.68
C LEU A 30 11.12 -21.41 -2.72
N GLU A 31 11.68 -21.67 -3.90
CA GLU A 31 12.84 -22.56 -4.05
C GLU A 31 14.14 -21.85 -3.62
N GLU A 32 14.26 -20.56 -3.92
CA GLU A 32 15.44 -19.74 -3.58
C GLU A 32 15.43 -19.22 -2.12
N TRP A 33 14.34 -19.46 -1.37
CA TRP A 33 14.14 -18.88 -0.05
C TRP A 33 15.24 -19.23 0.94
N ASP A 34 15.72 -20.49 0.97
CA ASP A 34 16.75 -20.90 1.92
C ASP A 34 18.08 -20.16 1.68
N SER A 35 18.42 -19.93 0.41
CA SER A 35 19.60 -19.14 0.01
C SER A 35 19.44 -17.67 0.39
N LEU A 36 18.28 -17.08 0.10
CA LEU A 36 17.98 -15.68 0.43
C LEU A 36 17.93 -15.45 1.94
N ALA A 37 17.27 -16.32 2.70
CA ALA A 37 17.10 -16.20 4.14
C ALA A 37 18.43 -16.39 4.89
N ALA A 38 19.40 -17.10 4.32
CA ALA A 38 20.75 -17.21 4.88
C ALA A 38 21.45 -15.83 4.96
N ILE A 39 21.20 -14.94 3.99
CA ILE A 39 21.81 -13.62 3.91
C ILE A 39 21.29 -12.72 5.06
N PRO A 40 22.14 -12.24 5.99
CA PRO A 40 21.70 -11.45 7.13
C PRO A 40 20.94 -10.17 6.73
N TRP A 41 21.46 -9.43 5.75
CA TRP A 41 20.83 -8.21 5.26
C TRP A 41 19.45 -8.47 4.64
N MET A 42 19.23 -9.62 3.99
CA MET A 42 17.91 -9.97 3.45
C MET A 42 16.87 -10.07 4.56
N ARG A 43 17.21 -10.72 5.67
CA ARG A 43 16.32 -10.83 6.84
C ARG A 43 16.02 -9.46 7.45
N THR A 44 17.03 -8.61 7.61
CA THR A 44 16.83 -7.26 8.17
C THR A 44 15.93 -6.40 7.28
N THR A 45 16.18 -6.38 5.97
CA THR A 45 15.34 -5.63 5.01
C THR A 45 13.93 -6.18 4.96
N LEU A 46 13.73 -7.48 5.10
CA LEU A 46 12.40 -8.09 5.16
C LEU A 46 11.64 -7.67 6.42
N VAL A 47 12.30 -7.64 7.58
CA VAL A 47 11.68 -7.16 8.82
C VAL A 47 11.31 -5.68 8.71
N ASP A 48 12.22 -4.84 8.21
CA ASP A 48 11.95 -3.42 7.94
C ASP A 48 10.73 -3.23 7.04
N PHE A 49 10.68 -3.99 5.94
CA PHE A 49 9.55 -4.01 5.02
C PHE A 49 8.22 -4.35 5.73
N TYR A 50 8.18 -5.41 6.55
CA TYR A 50 6.95 -5.78 7.26
C TYR A 50 6.56 -4.80 8.38
N TYR A 51 7.51 -4.09 9.00
CA TYR A 51 7.20 -2.99 9.90
C TYR A 51 6.50 -1.84 9.18
N ASN A 52 6.94 -1.50 7.97
CA ASN A 52 6.25 -0.53 7.13
C ASN A 52 4.83 -1.00 6.75
N ILE A 53 4.67 -2.29 6.40
CA ILE A 53 3.36 -2.89 6.11
C ILE A 53 2.43 -2.84 7.32
N LEU A 54 2.93 -3.09 8.53
CA LEU A 54 2.12 -3.03 9.75
C LEU A 54 1.53 -1.63 9.99
N LEU A 55 2.34 -0.58 9.80
CA LEU A 55 1.87 0.81 9.91
C LEU A 55 0.81 1.13 8.85
N LEU A 56 0.99 0.64 7.63
CA LEU A 56 0.01 0.80 6.55
C LEU A 56 -1.30 0.06 6.84
N ILE A 57 -1.25 -1.13 7.46
CA ILE A 57 -2.44 -1.85 7.91
C ILE A 57 -3.21 -1.03 8.95
N PHE A 58 -2.53 -0.44 9.94
CA PHE A 58 -3.20 0.42 10.91
C PHE A 58 -3.85 1.63 10.26
N TRP A 59 -3.17 2.28 9.31
CA TRP A 59 -3.75 3.38 8.55
C TRP A 59 -4.96 2.94 7.72
N ALA A 60 -4.89 1.79 7.05
CA ALA A 60 -6.01 1.25 6.29
C ALA A 60 -7.20 0.85 7.18
N PHE A 61 -6.95 0.28 8.36
CA PHE A 61 -8.00 -0.03 9.34
C PHE A 61 -8.67 1.23 9.88
N TYR A 62 -7.90 2.30 10.06
CA TYR A 62 -8.41 3.61 10.42
C TYR A 62 -9.26 4.23 9.30
N LYS A 63 -8.87 4.07 8.04
CA LYS A 63 -9.54 4.64 6.86
C LYS A 63 -10.79 3.87 6.43
N GLU A 64 -10.77 2.55 6.47
CA GLU A 64 -11.84 1.69 5.95
C GLU A 64 -12.91 1.44 7.02
N GLN A 65 -14.17 1.67 6.69
CA GLN A 65 -15.29 1.48 7.61
C GLN A 65 -15.79 0.03 7.67
N SER A 66 -15.68 -0.72 6.56
CA SER A 66 -16.18 -2.10 6.49
C SER A 66 -15.11 -3.12 6.89
N TRP A 67 -15.51 -4.11 7.68
CA TRP A 67 -14.60 -5.19 8.11
C TRP A 67 -14.09 -6.02 6.93
N ALA A 68 -14.93 -6.22 5.91
CA ALA A 68 -14.55 -6.90 4.68
C ALA A 68 -13.40 -6.17 3.95
N SER A 69 -13.47 -4.84 3.83
CA SER A 69 -12.39 -4.05 3.20
C SER A 69 -11.11 -4.12 4.04
N ARG A 70 -11.22 -4.04 5.38
CA ARG A 70 -10.07 -4.17 6.29
C ARG A 70 -9.33 -5.49 6.11
N VAL A 71 -10.07 -6.60 6.12
CA VAL A 71 -9.50 -7.94 5.94
C VAL A 71 -8.90 -8.10 4.54
N LEU A 72 -9.58 -7.59 3.50
CA LEU A 72 -9.06 -7.61 2.13
C LEU A 72 -7.71 -6.90 2.03
N TRP A 73 -7.61 -5.66 2.53
CA TRP A 73 -6.36 -4.89 2.48
C TRP A 73 -5.27 -5.49 3.33
N LEU A 74 -5.59 -6.07 4.50
CA LEU A 74 -4.63 -6.81 5.31
C LEU A 74 -3.97 -7.93 4.51
N VAL A 75 -4.79 -8.79 3.87
CA VAL A 75 -4.27 -9.90 3.06
C VAL A 75 -3.45 -9.37 1.88
N LEU A 76 -3.95 -8.37 1.16
CA LEU A 76 -3.25 -7.79 0.02
C LEU A 76 -1.90 -7.18 0.40
N PHE A 77 -1.81 -6.44 1.51
CA PHE A 77 -0.55 -5.84 1.95
C PHE A 77 0.47 -6.89 2.37
N VAL A 78 0.06 -7.90 3.13
CA VAL A 78 0.97 -8.96 3.58
C VAL A 78 1.47 -9.80 2.38
N CYS A 79 0.60 -10.12 1.43
CA CYS A 79 0.97 -10.98 0.31
C CYS A 79 1.71 -10.27 -0.82
N THR A 80 1.35 -9.02 -1.12
CA THR A 80 1.83 -8.32 -2.34
C THR A 80 2.58 -7.03 -2.06
N GLY A 81 2.55 -6.54 -0.82
CA GLY A 81 3.49 -5.53 -0.40
C GLY A 81 3.32 -4.17 -1.06
N ALA A 82 4.38 -3.75 -1.77
CA ALA A 82 4.42 -2.48 -2.49
C ALA A 82 3.33 -2.36 -3.56
N ILE A 83 2.91 -3.48 -4.19
CA ILE A 83 1.82 -3.48 -5.17
C ILE A 83 0.51 -3.05 -4.50
N ALA A 84 0.12 -3.71 -3.40
CA ALA A 84 -1.07 -3.32 -2.64
C ALA A 84 -0.96 -1.91 -2.06
N THR A 85 0.22 -1.51 -1.58
CA THR A 85 0.46 -0.14 -1.08
C THR A 85 0.18 0.91 -2.15
N ALA A 86 0.76 0.74 -3.33
CA ALA A 86 0.56 1.63 -4.46
C ALA A 86 -0.91 1.63 -4.94
N LEU A 87 -1.53 0.45 -5.03
CA LEU A 87 -2.93 0.32 -5.38
C LEU A 87 -3.85 1.02 -4.36
N TYR A 88 -3.60 0.82 -3.07
CA TYR A 88 -4.40 1.42 -2.00
C TYR A 88 -4.32 2.95 -2.04
N VAL A 89 -3.11 3.51 -2.16
CA VAL A 89 -2.90 4.95 -2.30
C VAL A 89 -3.59 5.50 -3.54
N ALA A 90 -3.51 4.79 -4.68
CA ALA A 90 -4.22 5.17 -5.88
C ALA A 90 -5.74 5.21 -5.64
N VAL A 91 -6.32 4.14 -5.07
CA VAL A 91 -7.75 4.06 -4.74
C VAL A 91 -8.17 5.21 -3.84
N GLN A 92 -7.44 5.52 -2.77
CA GLN A 92 -7.75 6.64 -1.89
C GLN A 92 -7.66 7.98 -2.63
N ALA A 93 -6.67 8.17 -3.51
CA ALA A 93 -6.52 9.40 -4.30
C ALA A 93 -7.64 9.58 -5.35
N TYR A 94 -8.17 8.51 -5.92
CA TYR A 94 -9.30 8.56 -6.84
C TYR A 94 -10.65 8.76 -6.15
N ARG A 95 -10.76 8.43 -4.85
CA ARG A 95 -11.98 8.63 -4.05
C ARG A 95 -12.24 10.08 -3.64
N VAL A 96 -11.22 10.95 -3.68
CA VAL A 96 -11.34 12.37 -3.29
C VAL A 96 -11.26 13.30 -4.51
N PRO A 97 -11.89 14.50 -4.50
CA PRO A 97 -11.73 15.49 -5.57
C PRO A 97 -10.27 15.86 -5.84
N VAL A 98 -9.98 16.34 -7.05
CA VAL A 98 -8.60 16.69 -7.46
C VAL A 98 -8.04 17.89 -6.69
N ASP A 99 -8.94 18.82 -6.42
CA ASP A 99 -8.84 20.08 -5.72
C ASP A 99 -9.07 19.95 -4.21
N ALA A 100 -9.31 18.72 -3.72
CA ALA A 100 -9.48 18.46 -2.29
C ALA A 100 -8.20 18.76 -1.50
N PRO A 101 -8.34 19.19 -0.23
CA PRO A 101 -7.21 19.30 0.67
C PRO A 101 -6.62 17.90 0.95
N LEU A 102 -5.30 17.83 1.13
CA LEU A 102 -4.61 16.57 1.41
C LEU A 102 -5.16 15.86 2.67
N ALA A 103 -5.66 16.62 3.64
CA ALA A 103 -6.30 16.09 4.83
C ALA A 103 -7.46 15.14 4.52
N GLN A 104 -8.23 15.39 3.45
CA GLN A 104 -9.34 14.52 3.05
C GLN A 104 -8.86 13.13 2.59
N LEU A 105 -7.66 13.06 2.03
CA LEU A 105 -7.03 11.79 1.64
C LEU A 105 -6.48 11.06 2.87
N LEU A 106 -5.83 11.78 3.79
CA LEU A 106 -5.13 11.18 4.94
C LEU A 106 -6.07 10.71 6.06
N LEU A 107 -7.13 11.47 6.32
CA LEU A 107 -8.06 11.21 7.42
C LEU A 107 -9.19 10.27 7.01
N ASN A 108 -9.79 9.58 7.98
CA ASN A 108 -11.03 8.87 7.72
C ASN A 108 -12.19 9.89 7.46
N PRO A 109 -13.31 9.46 6.86
CA PRO A 109 -14.40 10.38 6.52
C PRO A 109 -15.06 11.07 7.72
N ASP A 110 -15.05 10.47 8.91
CA ASP A 110 -15.69 11.01 10.10
C ASP A 110 -14.85 12.11 10.74
N ASP A 111 -13.55 11.86 10.91
CA ASP A 111 -12.57 12.79 11.42
C ASP A 111 -12.35 13.95 10.44
N TYR A 112 -12.33 13.69 9.13
CA TYR A 112 -12.28 14.78 8.15
C TYR A 112 -13.47 15.73 8.33
N ARG A 113 -14.69 15.21 8.48
CA ARG A 113 -15.88 16.05 8.73
C ARG A 113 -15.81 16.80 10.06
N ARG A 114 -15.15 16.22 11.07
CA ARG A 114 -15.01 16.82 12.41
C ARG A 114 -13.98 17.94 12.46
N PHE A 115 -12.88 17.79 11.72
CA PHE A 115 -11.72 18.68 11.83
C PHE A 115 -11.51 19.60 10.61
N ALA A 116 -12.16 19.32 9.47
CA ALA A 116 -12.07 20.21 8.32
C ALA A 116 -12.94 21.45 8.53
N PRO A 117 -12.43 22.66 8.22
CA PRO A 117 -13.25 23.87 8.24
C PRO A 117 -14.38 23.77 7.20
N PRO A 118 -15.56 24.39 7.45
CA PRO A 118 -16.61 24.46 6.45
C PRO A 118 -16.09 25.15 5.18
N ALA A 119 -16.42 24.58 4.03
CA ALA A 119 -16.06 25.08 2.70
C ALA A 119 -16.74 26.42 2.40
#